data_AF-A0A1I6AS02-F1
#
_entry.id   AF-A0A1I6AS02-F1
#
_cell.length_a   1.000
_cell.length_b   1.000
_cell.length_c   1.000
_cell.angle_alpha   90.00
_cell.angle_beta   90.00
_cell.angle_gamma   90.00
#
_symmetry.space_group_name_H-M   'P 1'
#
loop_
_entity.id
_entity.type
_entity.pdbx_description
1 polymer ?
#
loop_
_entity_poly.entity_id
_entity_poly.type
_entity_poly.pdbx_seq_one_letter_code
_entity_poly.pdbx_strand_id
1 'polypeptide(L)'
;MPVDDHGYMAVSRSAASQPETGDPRVDAVKSNFKRFVVPSKIELENLNKCKYVSLGTFVLPGTDTVIFVQFVPLVVNGRHWGSLSAGLLPQALMQSS
;
A
#
# COMPACT_ATOMS: atom_id res chain seq x y z
N MET A 1 -3.68 -1.55 -4.02
CA MET A 1 -3.70 -0.18 -3.49
C MET A 1 -2.58 0.60 -4.19
N PRO A 2 -2.91 1.61 -5.00
CA PRO A 2 -1.91 2.46 -5.63
C PRO A 2 -1.35 3.47 -4.61
N VAL A 3 -0.03 3.63 -4.62
CA VAL A 3 0.73 4.56 -3.77
C VAL A 3 1.72 5.28 -4.67
N ASP A 4 1.91 6.58 -4.49
CA ASP A 4 2.91 7.34 -5.26
C ASP A 4 4.36 7.13 -4.74
N ASP A 5 5.31 7.76 -5.41
CA ASP A 5 6.74 7.74 -5.07
C ASP A 5 7.09 8.43 -3.73
N HIS A 6 6.11 9.03 -3.05
CA HIS A 6 6.22 9.64 -1.73
C HIS A 6 5.49 8.85 -0.64
N GLY A 7 4.91 7.69 -0.97
CA GLY A 7 4.19 6.86 0.00
C GLY A 7 2.73 7.29 0.23
N TYR A 8 2.21 8.19 -0.59
CA TYR A 8 0.85 8.73 -0.49
C TYR A 8 -0.15 7.92 -1.34
N MET A 9 -1.30 7.62 -0.74
CA MET A 9 -2.38 6.88 -1.39
C MET A 9 -3.54 7.82 -1.73
N ALA A 10 -3.65 8.22 -3.00
CA ALA A 10 -4.67 9.17 -3.46
C ALA A 10 -6.11 8.62 -3.45
N VAL A 11 -6.29 7.30 -3.58
CA VAL A 11 -7.61 6.65 -3.75
C VAL A 11 -8.11 6.01 -2.45
N SER A 12 -7.84 6.65 -1.32
CA SER A 12 -8.36 6.21 -0.04
C SER A 12 -9.87 6.42 0.06
N ARG A 13 -10.58 5.43 0.62
CA ARG A 13 -12.05 5.36 0.73
C ARG A 13 -12.68 6.65 1.27
N SER A 14 -13.10 7.56 0.39
CA SER A 14 -13.80 8.80 0.78
C SER A 14 -15.05 8.52 1.60
N ALA A 15 -15.77 7.43 1.27
CA ALA A 15 -16.96 6.98 1.98
C ALA A 15 -16.72 6.61 3.47
N ALA A 16 -15.49 6.28 3.85
CA ALA A 16 -15.12 5.93 5.22
C ALA A 16 -14.22 7.00 5.88
N SER A 17 -13.97 8.12 5.20
CA SER A 17 -13.15 9.21 5.73
C SER A 17 -14.00 10.14 6.60
N GLN A 18 -13.44 10.59 7.71
CA GLN A 18 -14.01 11.65 8.54
C GLN A 18 -13.35 13.01 8.20
N PRO A 19 -14.01 14.14 8.51
CA PRO A 19 -13.40 15.46 8.42
C PRO A 19 -12.19 15.59 9.35
N GLU A 20 -11.25 16.45 8.97
CA GLU A 20 -10.06 16.75 9.77
C GLU A 20 -10.44 17.42 11.10
N THR A 21 -9.88 16.92 12.20
CA THR A 21 -10.12 17.47 13.56
C THR A 21 -8.99 18.38 14.02
N GLY A 22 -7.83 18.35 13.33
CA GLY A 22 -6.63 19.10 13.70
C GLY A 22 -5.74 18.41 14.73
N ASP A 23 -6.12 17.22 15.23
CA ASP A 23 -5.23 16.37 16.04
C ASP A 23 -4.61 15.32 15.12
N PRO A 24 -3.29 15.39 14.84
CA PRO A 24 -2.63 14.47 13.92
C PRO A 24 -2.82 12.99 14.27
N ARG A 25 -3.01 12.65 15.56
CA ARG A 25 -3.21 11.26 16.00
C ARG A 25 -4.59 10.73 15.61
N VAL A 26 -5.60 11.60 15.66
CA VAL A 26 -6.98 11.27 15.27
C VAL A 26 -7.09 11.25 13.76
N ASP A 27 -6.51 12.26 13.11
CA ASP A 27 -6.59 12.44 11.65
C ASP A 27 -5.86 11.34 10.89
N ALA A 28 -4.70 10.87 11.36
CA ALA A 28 -3.98 9.76 10.73
C ALA A 28 -4.81 8.45 10.65
N VAL A 29 -5.76 8.26 11.57
CA VAL A 29 -6.61 7.07 11.64
C VAL A 29 -7.93 7.28 10.90
N LYS A 30 -8.54 8.46 11.04
CA LYS A 30 -9.93 8.72 10.64
C LYS A 30 -10.07 9.53 9.35
N SER A 31 -9.13 10.43 9.08
CA SER A 31 -9.13 11.32 7.91
C SER A 31 -8.51 10.62 6.71
N ASN A 32 -9.11 9.48 6.34
CA ASN A 32 -8.52 8.53 5.41
C ASN A 32 -8.33 9.12 4.01
N PHE A 33 -9.06 10.16 3.58
CA PHE A 33 -8.97 10.80 2.25
C PHE A 33 -7.57 11.29 1.86
N LYS A 34 -6.66 11.50 2.83
CA LYS A 34 -5.28 11.96 2.60
C LYS A 34 -4.30 11.13 3.43
N ARG A 35 -4.00 9.91 2.99
CA ARG A 35 -3.21 8.97 3.82
C ARG A 35 -1.85 8.64 3.22
N PHE A 36 -0.81 8.85 4.02
CA PHE A 36 0.48 8.20 3.84
C PHE A 36 0.42 6.80 4.43
N VAL A 37 0.65 5.79 3.59
CA VAL A 37 0.53 4.37 3.98
C VAL A 37 1.88 3.66 4.08
N VAL A 38 2.95 4.30 3.62
CA VAL A 38 4.33 3.80 3.71
C VAL A 38 5.13 4.72 4.65
N PRO A 39 5.09 4.49 5.97
CA PRO A 39 5.79 5.34 6.93
C PRO A 39 7.31 5.06 6.99
N SER A 40 7.75 3.88 6.52
CA SER A 40 9.15 3.49 6.53
C SER A 40 9.89 4.05 5.32
N LYS A 41 10.93 4.85 5.57
CA LYS A 41 11.79 5.38 4.52
C LYS A 41 12.47 4.27 3.70
N ILE A 42 12.92 3.21 4.38
CA ILE A 42 13.59 2.08 3.72
C ILE A 42 12.60 1.32 2.82
N GLU A 43 11.37 1.13 3.29
CA GLU A 43 10.32 0.50 2.48
C GLU A 43 9.99 1.33 1.25
N LEU A 44 9.83 2.65 1.41
CA LEU A 44 9.59 3.57 0.29
C LEU A 44 10.74 3.53 -0.73
N GLU A 45 11.99 3.53 -0.27
CA GLU A 45 13.15 3.41 -1.16
C GLU A 45 13.17 2.08 -1.93
N ASN A 46 12.78 0.98 -1.29
CA ASN A 46 12.69 -0.33 -1.93
C ASN A 46 11.59 -0.36 -2.99
N LEU A 47 10.42 0.24 -2.70
CA LEU A 47 9.33 0.38 -3.66
C LEU A 47 9.78 1.22 -4.86
N ASN A 48 10.44 2.35 -4.62
CA ASN A 48 10.91 3.26 -5.67
C ASN A 48 12.03 2.67 -6.54
N LYS A 49 12.82 1.73 -6.02
CA LYS A 49 13.88 1.01 -6.76
C LYS A 49 13.37 -0.25 -7.48
N CYS A 50 12.14 -0.70 -7.20
CA CYS A 50 11.58 -1.89 -7.83
C CYS A 50 11.40 -1.67 -9.34
N LYS A 51 11.96 -2.57 -10.16
CA LYS A 51 11.88 -2.47 -11.64
C LYS A 51 10.80 -3.34 -12.27
N TYR A 52 10.40 -4.42 -11.63
CA TYR A 52 9.51 -5.43 -12.21
C TYR A 52 8.42 -5.86 -11.24
N VAL A 53 8.81 -6.56 -10.18
CA VAL A 53 7.92 -7.03 -9.13
C VAL A 53 8.73 -7.19 -7.85
N SER A 54 8.12 -6.88 -6.70
CA SER A 54 8.63 -7.23 -5.39
C SER A 54 7.55 -8.01 -4.63
N LEU A 55 7.98 -8.93 -3.77
CA LEU A 55 7.11 -9.78 -2.97
C LEU A 55 7.49 -9.65 -1.50
N GLY A 56 6.48 -9.62 -0.65
CA GLY A 56 6.62 -9.64 0.79
C GLY A 56 5.55 -10.49 1.46
N THR A 57 5.67 -10.64 2.77
CA THR A 57 4.65 -11.27 3.61
C THR A 57 4.15 -10.25 4.64
N PHE A 58 2.88 -10.35 4.98
CA PHE A 58 2.25 -9.52 6.00
C PHE A 58 1.28 -10.35 6.82
N VAL A 59 1.23 -10.12 8.13
CA VAL A 59 0.24 -10.75 9.01
C VAL A 59 -0.91 -9.77 9.18
N LEU A 60 -2.14 -10.20 8.85
CA LEU A 60 -3.32 -9.34 9.02
C LEU A 60 -3.50 -8.96 10.50
N PRO A 61 -3.62 -7.67 10.84
CA PRO A 61 -3.70 -7.22 12.23
C PRO A 61 -4.84 -7.91 12.99
N GLY A 62 -4.52 -8.41 14.20
CA GLY A 62 -5.49 -9.11 15.05
C GLY A 62 -5.79 -10.56 14.64
N THR A 63 -4.99 -11.14 13.74
CA THR A 63 -5.14 -12.54 13.28
C THR A 63 -3.79 -13.22 13.14
N ASP A 64 -3.79 -14.54 12.96
CA ASP A 64 -2.61 -15.33 12.56
C ASP A 64 -2.53 -15.54 11.04
N THR A 65 -3.33 -14.80 10.26
CA THR A 65 -3.40 -14.98 8.81
C THR A 65 -2.23 -14.30 8.12
N VAL A 66 -1.33 -15.12 7.55
CA VAL A 66 -0.26 -14.66 6.67
C VAL A 66 -0.79 -14.47 5.25
N ILE A 67 -0.56 -13.30 4.68
CA ILE A 67 -0.81 -13.00 3.27
C ILE A 67 0.49 -12.68 2.55
N PHE A 68 0.55 -13.00 1.26
CA PHE A 68 1.57 -12.45 0.39
C PHE A 68 1.16 -11.06 -0.05
N VAL A 69 2.12 -10.18 -0.22
CA VAL A 69 1.90 -8.86 -0.80
C VAL A 69 2.78 -8.73 -2.03
N GLN A 70 2.16 -8.53 -3.17
CA GLN A 70 2.84 -8.18 -4.42
C GLN A 70 2.91 -6.67 -4.53
N PHE A 71 4.06 -6.16 -4.99
CA PHE A 71 4.29 -4.77 -5.34
C PHE A 71 4.76 -4.70 -6.80
N VAL A 72 4.10 -3.89 -7.60
CA VAL A 72 4.42 -3.68 -9.02
C VAL A 72 4.62 -2.18 -9.27
N PRO A 73 5.72 -1.75 -9.91
CA PRO A 73 5.93 -0.34 -10.20
C PRO A 73 4.88 0.17 -11.21
N LEU A 74 4.30 1.32 -10.90
CA LEU A 74 3.41 2.07 -11.77
C LEU A 74 4.24 3.03 -12.61
N VAL A 75 4.28 2.81 -13.92
CA VAL A 75 4.99 3.66 -14.87
C VAL A 75 3.98 4.34 -15.78
N VAL A 76 3.99 5.67 -15.80
CA VAL A 76 3.12 6.50 -16.64
C VAL A 76 4.00 7.36 -17.53
N ASN A 77 3.83 7.28 -18.86
CA ASN A 77 4.65 8.00 -19.84
C ASN A 77 6.16 7.81 -19.64
N GLY A 78 6.60 6.59 -19.31
CA GLY A 78 8.01 6.28 -19.07
C GLY A 78 8.58 6.75 -17.73
N ARG A 79 7.79 7.44 -16.89
CA ARG A 79 8.19 7.87 -15.55
C ARG A 79 7.63 6.93 -14.48
N HIS A 80 8.48 6.53 -13.54
CA HIS A 80 8.03 5.84 -12.33
C HIS A 80 7.18 6.80 -11.48
N TRP A 81 5.91 6.43 -11.27
CA TRP A 81 4.93 7.24 -10.56
C TRP A 81 4.70 6.74 -9.13
N GLY A 82 4.95 5.46 -8.87
CA GLY A 82 4.80 4.83 -7.57
C GLY A 82 4.60 3.33 -7.69
N SER A 83 3.90 2.70 -6.76
CA SER A 83 3.70 1.25 -6.72
C SER A 83 2.23 0.87 -6.54
N LEU A 84 1.82 -0.22 -7.19
CA LEU A 84 0.57 -0.90 -6.94
C LEU A 84 0.82 -2.13 -6.07
N SER A 85 0.20 -2.17 -4.90
CA SER A 85 0.26 -3.33 -4.01
C SER A 85 -1.01 -4.17 -4.04
N ALA A 86 -0.90 -5.49 -3.90
CA ALA A 86 -2.04 -6.39 -3.77
C ALA A 86 -1.75 -7.50 -2.76
N GLY A 87 -2.70 -7.73 -1.85
CA GLY A 87 -2.68 -8.87 -0.95
C GLY A 87 -3.18 -10.12 -1.67
N LEU A 88 -2.44 -11.21 -1.55
CA LEU A 88 -2.73 -12.51 -2.14
C LEU A 88 -2.78 -13.54 -1.02
N LEU A 89 -3.88 -14.28 -0.93
CA LEU A 89 -3.94 -15.44 -0.05
C LEU A 89 -2.97 -16.52 -0.59
N PRO A 90 -2.18 -17.18 0.27
CA PRO A 90 -1.26 -18.24 -0.19
C PRO A 90 -1.94 -19.31 -1.04
N GLN A 91 -3.19 -19.65 -0.73
CA GLN A 91 -4.02 -20.60 -1.46
C GLN A 91 -4.26 -20.20 -2.91
N ALA A 92 -4.30 -18.91 -3.22
CA ALA A 92 -4.48 -18.43 -4.59
C ALA A 92 -3.28 -18.71 -5.50
N LEU A 93 -2.07 -18.92 -4.92
CA LEU A 93 -0.87 -19.29 -5.68
C LEU A 93 -0.74 -20.81 -5.89
N MET A 94 -1.50 -21.62 -5.14
CA MET A 94 -1.43 -23.08 -5.19
C MET A 94 -2.45 -23.72 -6.13
N GLN A 95 -3.15 -22.92 -6.94
CA GLN A 95 -4.05 -23.45 -7.98
C GLN A 95 -3.23 -23.96 -9.17
N SER A 96 -2.72 -25.18 -9.04
CA SER A 96 -2.25 -26.00 -10.15
C SER A 96 -3.44 -26.83 -10.67
N SER A 97 -3.67 -26.78 -11.97
CA SER A 97 -4.47 -27.76 -12.72
C SER A 97 -3.95 -29.18 -12.54
#